data_AF-A0A0U5JQI7-F1
#
_entry.id   AF-A0A0U5JQI7-F1
#
_cell.length_a   1.000
_cell.length_b   1.000
_cell.length_c   1.000
_cell.angle_alpha   90.00
_cell.angle_beta   90.00
_cell.angle_gamma   90.00
#
_symmetry.space_group_name_H-M   'P 1'
#
loop_
_entity.id
_entity.type
_entity.pdbx_description
1 polymer ?
#
loop_
_entity_poly.entity_id
_entity_poly.type
_entity_poly.pdbx_seq_one_letter_code
_entity_poly.pdbx_strand_id
1 'polypeptide(L)'
;MGKIIYWVLLIALIVITMGINAHHTHNMVYIHSLILITIMVVISMVSFIAILYCVMAFIFDLRIFHVSSVFSLILLIAVLVGIMLSNFLGWFQHHYHYHMTSLTIMEYYIQWSLIYTTIYQVIFNDLSKSSKYMLKIVAESRIINPDYIIMALFPALISTWIAIVIYKVQQKQI
;
A
#
# COMPACT_ATOMS: atom_id res chain seq x y z
N MET A 1 -25.32 9.61 -14.55
CA MET A 1 -24.86 8.56 -15.48
C MET A 1 -23.41 8.72 -15.94
N GLY A 2 -22.92 9.92 -16.28
CA GLY A 2 -21.54 10.11 -16.76
C GLY A 2 -20.41 9.61 -15.83
N LYS A 3 -20.53 9.77 -14.51
CA LYS A 3 -19.49 9.32 -13.54
C LYS A 3 -19.26 7.80 -13.56
N ILE A 4 -20.30 7.00 -13.78
CA ILE A 4 -20.20 5.53 -13.78
C ILE A 4 -19.50 5.04 -15.05
N ILE A 5 -19.75 5.71 -16.18
CA ILE A 5 -19.12 5.39 -17.47
C ILE A 5 -17.61 5.54 -17.42
N TYR A 6 -17.08 6.57 -16.74
CA TYR A 6 -15.62 6.73 -16.61
C TYR A 6 -14.98 5.60 -15.80
N TRP A 7 -15.60 5.17 -14.69
CA TRP A 7 -15.10 4.04 -13.90
C TRP A 7 -15.15 2.72 -14.69
N VAL A 8 -16.23 2.49 -15.45
CA VAL A 8 -16.38 1.31 -16.30
C VAL A 8 -15.37 1.31 -17.45
N LEU A 9 -15.13 2.45 -18.09
CA LEU A 9 -14.11 2.60 -19.13
C LEU A 9 -12.71 2.37 -18.58
N LEU A 10 -12.41 2.86 -17.38
CA LEU A 10 -11.09 2.72 -16.75
C LEU A 10 -10.82 1.26 -16.37
N ILE A 11 -11.82 0.58 -15.80
CA ILE A 11 -11.76 -0.87 -15.54
C ILE A 11 -11.61 -1.65 -16.86
N ALA A 12 -12.36 -1.29 -17.90
CA ALA A 12 -12.25 -1.94 -19.20
C ALA A 12 -10.85 -1.74 -19.82
N LEU A 13 -10.27 -0.55 -19.71
CA LEU A 13 -8.92 -0.26 -20.21
C LEU A 13 -7.84 -1.06 -19.45
N ILE A 14 -7.97 -1.19 -18.14
CA ILE A 14 -7.10 -2.04 -17.31
C ILE A 14 -7.23 -3.52 -17.73
N VAL A 15 -8.46 -4.02 -17.92
CA VAL A 15 -8.70 -5.41 -18.33
C VAL A 15 -8.20 -5.67 -19.75
N ILE A 16 -8.37 -4.73 -20.67
CA ILE A 16 -7.90 -4.85 -22.07
C ILE A 16 -6.38 -4.84 -22.12
N THR A 17 -5.71 -3.93 -21.40
CA THR A 17 -4.24 -3.90 -21.32
C THR A 17 -3.68 -5.17 -20.68
N MET A 18 -4.37 -5.73 -19.67
CA MET A 18 -4.02 -7.04 -19.09
C MET A 18 -4.21 -8.19 -20.09
N GLY A 19 -5.33 -8.20 -20.82
CA GLY A 19 -5.66 -9.27 -21.78
C GLY A 19 -4.73 -9.29 -23.00
N ILE A 20 -4.38 -8.12 -23.54
CA ILE A 20 -3.44 -8.01 -24.67
C ILE A 20 -2.04 -8.49 -24.26
N ASN A 21 -1.61 -8.18 -23.04
CA ASN A 21 -0.28 -8.58 -22.56
C ASN A 21 -0.19 -10.08 -22.19
N ALA A 22 -1.30 -10.66 -21.71
CA ALA A 22 -1.43 -12.09 -21.45
C ALA A 22 -1.38 -12.94 -22.73
N HIS A 23 -1.77 -12.38 -23.88
CA HIS A 23 -1.75 -13.09 -25.16
C HIS A 23 -0.35 -13.17 -25.78
N HIS A 24 0.54 -12.24 -25.41
CA HIS A 24 1.86 -12.11 -26.01
C HIS A 24 2.99 -12.76 -25.20
N THR A 25 2.74 -13.03 -23.92
CA THR A 25 3.65 -13.74 -23.03
C THR A 25 2.87 -14.88 -22.39
N HIS A 26 3.29 -16.13 -22.62
CA HIS A 26 2.66 -17.35 -22.08
C HIS A 26 2.67 -17.45 -20.54
N ASN A 27 3.00 -16.36 -19.85
CA ASN A 27 3.30 -16.31 -18.45
C ASN A 27 2.46 -15.18 -17.83
N MET A 28 1.45 -15.55 -17.04
CA MET A 28 0.50 -14.64 -16.36
C MET A 28 1.15 -13.82 -15.23
N VAL A 29 2.42 -13.44 -15.38
CA VAL A 29 3.28 -12.82 -14.37
C VAL A 29 2.66 -11.53 -13.85
N TYR A 30 2.04 -10.73 -14.72
CA TYR A 30 1.38 -9.47 -14.32
C TYR A 30 0.21 -9.69 -13.37
N ILE A 31 -0.67 -10.65 -13.67
CA ILE A 31 -1.85 -10.95 -12.84
C ILE A 31 -1.41 -11.51 -11.48
N HIS A 32 -0.44 -12.43 -11.49
CA HIS A 32 0.13 -12.97 -10.26
C HIS A 32 0.77 -11.87 -9.38
N SER A 33 1.50 -10.94 -10.00
CA SER A 33 2.11 -9.80 -9.31
C SER A 33 1.05 -8.92 -8.64
N LEU A 34 -0.04 -8.60 -9.33
CA LEU A 34 -1.11 -7.76 -8.80
C LEU A 34 -1.87 -8.40 -7.64
N ILE A 35 -2.19 -9.68 -7.76
CA ILE A 35 -2.83 -10.45 -6.69
C ILE A 35 -1.91 -10.46 -5.47
N LEU A 36 -0.62 -10.74 -5.67
CA LEU A 36 0.36 -10.80 -4.58
C LEU A 36 0.53 -9.43 -3.89
N ILE A 37 0.64 -8.33 -4.64
CA ILE A 37 0.71 -6.97 -4.05
C ILE A 37 -0.52 -6.69 -3.21
N THR A 38 -1.70 -7.03 -3.72
CA THR A 38 -2.96 -6.75 -3.02
C THR A 38 -3.00 -7.51 -1.69
N ILE A 39 -2.64 -8.79 -1.70
CA ILE A 39 -2.52 -9.61 -0.49
C ILE A 39 -1.50 -9.01 0.47
N MET A 40 -0.30 -8.65 -0.01
CA MET A 40 0.75 -8.10 0.82
C MET A 40 0.37 -6.76 1.45
N VAL A 41 -0.25 -5.86 0.69
CA VAL A 41 -0.71 -4.56 1.19
C VAL A 41 -1.79 -4.74 2.24
N VAL A 42 -2.74 -5.67 2.05
CA VAL A 42 -3.79 -5.96 3.04
C VAL A 42 -3.17 -6.55 4.32
N ILE A 43 -2.30 -7.55 4.20
CA ILE A 43 -1.60 -8.13 5.37
C ILE A 43 -0.79 -7.07 6.09
N SER A 44 -0.08 -6.22 5.35
CA SER A 44 0.70 -5.11 5.87
C SER A 44 -0.17 -4.12 6.63
N MET A 45 -1.31 -3.73 6.08
CA MET A 45 -2.27 -2.82 6.70
C MET A 45 -2.83 -3.39 8.01
N VAL A 46 -3.25 -4.66 8.01
CA VAL A 46 -3.75 -5.34 9.22
C VAL A 46 -2.66 -5.44 10.29
N SER A 47 -1.45 -5.84 9.89
CA SER A 47 -0.31 -5.99 10.81
C SER A 47 0.10 -4.64 11.41
N PHE A 48 0.13 -3.59 10.59
CA PHE A 48 0.42 -2.22 11.02
C PHE A 48 -0.61 -1.75 12.06
N ILE A 49 -1.90 -1.90 11.78
CA ILE A 49 -2.98 -1.48 12.70
C ILE A 49 -2.89 -2.28 14.01
N ALA A 50 -2.66 -3.59 13.94
CA ALA A 50 -2.55 -4.46 15.12
C ALA A 50 -1.37 -4.06 16.01
N ILE A 51 -0.19 -3.83 15.43
CA ILE A 51 1.01 -3.40 16.18
C ILE A 51 0.81 -1.99 16.74
N LEU A 52 0.22 -1.07 15.96
CA LEU A 52 -0.06 0.27 16.44
C LEU A 52 -1.00 0.26 17.63
N TYR A 53 -2.07 -0.54 17.59
CA TYR A 53 -2.98 -0.72 18.72
C TYR A 53 -2.26 -1.30 19.95
N CYS A 54 -1.43 -2.33 19.76
CA CYS A 54 -0.62 -2.93 20.81
C CYS A 54 0.29 -1.90 21.48
N VAL A 55 1.08 -1.16 20.69
CA VAL A 55 2.00 -0.13 21.18
C VAL A 55 1.26 0.98 21.94
N MET A 56 0.09 1.41 21.46
CA MET A 56 -0.73 2.40 22.15
C MET A 56 -1.22 1.89 23.51
N ALA A 57 -1.66 0.63 23.61
CA ALA A 57 -2.04 0.03 24.89
C ALA A 57 -0.87 0.03 25.89
N PHE A 58 0.34 -0.33 25.44
CA PHE A 58 1.55 -0.27 26.28
C PHE A 58 1.90 1.15 26.76
N ILE A 59 1.70 2.17 25.93
CA ILE A 59 1.98 3.56 26.29
C ILE A 59 0.94 4.07 27.32
N PHE A 60 -0.35 3.83 27.09
CA PHE A 60 -1.43 4.35 27.92
C PHE A 60 -1.56 3.62 29.26
N ASP A 61 -1.50 2.27 29.26
CA ASP A 61 -1.74 1.49 30.47
C ASP A 61 -0.50 1.35 31.34
N LEU A 62 0.68 1.19 30.72
CA LEU A 62 1.90 0.88 31.47
C LEU A 62 2.81 2.10 31.68
N ARG A 63 2.59 3.22 30.96
CA ARG A 63 3.43 4.44 30.98
C ARG A 63 4.94 4.18 30.86
N ILE A 64 5.33 3.06 30.26
CA ILE A 64 6.74 2.62 30.19
C ILE A 64 7.52 3.43 29.14
N PHE A 65 6.84 3.94 28.11
CA PHE A 65 7.49 4.58 26.96
C PHE A 65 7.00 6.01 26.75
N HIS A 66 7.95 6.94 26.61
CA HIS A 66 7.69 8.30 26.17
C HIS A 66 7.99 8.40 24.67
N VAL A 67 6.97 8.72 23.87
CA VAL A 67 7.12 8.84 22.41
C VAL A 67 7.53 10.28 22.09
N SER A 68 8.74 10.46 21.56
CA SER A 68 9.25 11.78 21.17
C SER A 68 8.53 12.37 19.95
N SER A 69 8.13 11.53 18.99
CA SER A 69 7.32 11.95 17.84
C SER A 69 6.46 10.80 17.29
N VAL A 70 5.20 11.11 16.99
CA VAL A 70 4.25 10.17 16.37
C VAL A 70 4.75 9.71 15.00
N PHE A 71 5.40 10.60 14.26
CA PHE A 71 5.99 10.28 12.95
C PHE A 71 7.06 9.18 13.04
N SER A 72 8.01 9.31 13.98
CA SER A 72 9.06 8.30 14.18
C SER A 72 8.48 6.96 14.58
N LEU A 73 7.44 6.96 15.44
CA LEU A 73 6.76 5.75 15.87
C LEU A 73 6.09 5.02 14.69
N ILE A 74 5.33 5.75 13.86
CA ILE A 74 4.70 5.19 12.65
C ILE A 74 5.76 4.60 11.71
N LEU A 75 6.86 5.32 11.48
CA LEU A 75 7.94 4.86 10.61
C LEU A 75 8.62 3.60 11.15
N LEU A 76 8.90 3.55 12.46
CA LEU A 76 9.48 2.38 13.12
C LEU A 76 8.57 1.15 12.98
N ILE A 77 7.28 1.32 13.24
CA ILE A 77 6.29 0.24 13.07
C ILE A 77 6.25 -0.20 11.60
N ALA A 78 6.26 0.73 10.65
CA ALA A 78 6.27 0.40 9.24
C ALA A 78 7.52 -0.41 8.84
N VAL A 79 8.70 -0.06 9.34
CA VAL A 79 9.93 -0.83 9.11
C VAL A 79 9.82 -2.24 9.71
N LEU A 80 9.34 -2.36 10.95
CA LEU A 80 9.14 -3.65 11.62
C LEU A 80 8.17 -4.56 10.83
N VAL A 81 7.03 -4.02 10.42
CA VAL A 81 6.06 -4.73 9.56
C VAL A 81 6.72 -5.15 8.25
N GLY A 82 7.52 -4.29 7.62
CA GLY A 82 8.23 -4.62 6.40
C GLY A 82 9.21 -5.78 6.56
N ILE A 83 9.94 -5.84 7.67
CA ILE A 83 10.84 -6.96 8.00
C ILE A 83 10.05 -8.25 8.27
N MET A 84 8.92 -8.17 8.97
CA MET A 84 8.07 -9.35 9.18
C MET A 84 7.50 -9.87 7.85
N LEU A 85 7.09 -8.96 6.97
CA LEU A 85 6.49 -9.27 5.68
C LEU A 85 7.53 -9.80 4.66
N SER A 86 8.81 -9.43 4.78
CA SER A 86 9.86 -10.01 3.94
C SER A 86 10.08 -11.50 4.23
N ASN A 87 10.00 -11.90 5.50
CA ASN A 87 10.04 -13.31 5.89
C ASN A 87 8.84 -14.07 5.33
N PHE A 88 7.64 -13.46 5.35
CA PHE A 88 6.45 -14.02 4.70
C PHE A 88 6.66 -14.19 3.19
N LEU A 89 7.26 -13.20 2.52
CA LEU A 89 7.57 -13.28 1.09
C LEU A 89 8.57 -14.40 0.78
N GLY A 90 9.58 -14.62 1.64
CA GLY A 90 10.52 -15.73 1.50
C GLY A 90 9.86 -17.10 1.68
N TRP A 91 8.97 -17.24 2.66
CA TRP A 91 8.15 -18.44 2.80
C TRP A 91 7.26 -18.69 1.57
N PHE A 92 6.64 -17.63 1.07
CA PHE A 92 5.77 -17.70 -0.10
C PHE A 92 6.54 -18.07 -1.38
N GLN A 93 7.75 -17.52 -1.58
CA GLN A 93 8.62 -17.92 -2.69
C GLN A 93 8.97 -19.39 -2.64
N HIS A 94 9.32 -19.92 -1.46
CA HIS A 94 9.70 -21.31 -1.32
C HIS A 94 8.58 -22.27 -1.77
N HIS A 95 7.32 -21.87 -1.57
CA HIS A 95 6.17 -22.68 -1.94
C HIS A 95 5.76 -22.54 -3.41
N TYR A 96 5.79 -21.32 -3.97
CA TYR A 96 5.19 -21.01 -5.27
C TYR A 96 6.18 -20.62 -6.38
N HIS A 97 7.48 -20.50 -6.06
CA HIS A 97 8.58 -20.23 -7.02
C HIS A 97 8.28 -19.12 -8.04
N TYR A 98 8.11 -17.86 -7.58
CA TYR A 98 7.82 -16.75 -8.48
C TYR A 98 9.03 -16.29 -9.31
N HIS A 99 8.74 -15.80 -10.51
CA HIS A 99 9.72 -15.16 -11.36
C HIS A 99 10.17 -13.81 -10.77
N MET A 100 11.47 -13.53 -10.88
CA MET A 100 12.07 -12.27 -10.44
C MET A 100 11.46 -11.03 -11.11
N THR A 101 11.01 -11.16 -12.36
CA THR A 101 10.29 -10.09 -13.07
C THR A 101 9.02 -9.66 -12.33
N SER A 102 8.35 -10.59 -11.63
CA SER A 102 7.19 -10.28 -10.79
C SER A 102 7.56 -9.31 -9.66
N LEU A 103 8.62 -9.60 -8.90
CA LEU A 103 9.06 -8.76 -7.79
C LEU A 103 9.42 -7.34 -8.24
N THR A 104 10.08 -7.20 -9.38
CA THR A 104 10.41 -5.89 -9.96
C THR A 104 9.14 -5.13 -10.38
N ILE A 105 8.17 -5.81 -11.01
CA ILE A 105 6.88 -5.20 -11.36
C ILE A 105 6.15 -4.74 -10.09
N MET A 106 6.17 -5.55 -9.02
CA MET A 106 5.54 -5.20 -7.75
C MET A 106 6.15 -3.98 -7.10
N GLU A 107 7.49 -3.90 -7.09
CA GLU A 107 8.22 -2.74 -6.59
C GLU A 107 7.79 -1.45 -7.31
N TYR A 108 7.73 -1.47 -8.64
CA TYR A 108 7.29 -0.32 -9.42
C TYR A 108 5.85 0.07 -9.13
N TYR A 109 4.93 -0.89 -9.03
CA TYR A 109 3.52 -0.57 -8.70
C TYR A 109 3.38 0.10 -7.34
N ILE A 110 4.13 -0.34 -6.33
CA ILE A 110 4.08 0.26 -5.00
C ILE A 110 4.71 1.66 -5.02
N GLN A 111 5.85 1.84 -5.70
CA GLN A 111 6.47 3.16 -5.87
C GLN A 111 5.52 4.17 -6.54
N TRP A 112 4.89 3.79 -7.65
CA TRP A 112 3.90 4.63 -8.32
C TRP A 112 2.67 4.91 -7.45
N SER A 113 2.22 3.92 -6.68
CA SER A 113 1.11 4.10 -5.73
C SER A 113 1.46 5.08 -4.62
N LEU A 114 2.69 5.04 -4.10
CA LEU A 114 3.19 6.00 -3.11
C LEU A 114 3.25 7.42 -3.67
N ILE A 115 3.79 7.59 -4.89
CA ILE A 115 3.84 8.88 -5.58
C ILE A 115 2.42 9.43 -5.76
N TYR A 116 1.51 8.61 -6.29
CA TYR A 116 0.13 9.01 -6.51
C TYR A 116 -0.59 9.42 -5.23
N THR A 117 -0.45 8.63 -4.16
CA THR A 117 -1.10 8.90 -2.87
C THR A 117 -0.55 10.20 -2.26
N THR A 118 0.75 10.46 -2.38
CA THR A 118 1.38 11.69 -1.90
C THR A 118 0.89 12.92 -2.65
N ILE A 119 0.86 12.85 -3.99
CA ILE A 119 0.35 13.95 -4.82
C ILE A 119 -1.13 14.21 -4.49
N TYR A 120 -1.93 13.16 -4.36
CA TYR A 120 -3.33 13.27 -3.98
C TYR A 120 -3.50 13.97 -2.62
N GLN A 121 -2.71 13.57 -1.62
CA GLN A 121 -2.74 14.18 -0.29
C GLN A 121 -2.39 15.67 -0.33
N VAL A 122 -1.35 16.08 -1.05
CA VAL A 122 -0.94 17.48 -1.18
C VAL A 122 -2.03 18.30 -1.88
N ILE A 123 -2.50 17.83 -3.04
CA ILE A 123 -3.55 18.51 -3.80
C ILE A 123 -4.83 18.65 -2.98
N PHE A 124 -5.23 17.60 -2.26
CA PHE A 124 -6.44 17.62 -1.43
C PHE A 124 -6.28 18.56 -0.22
N ASN A 125 -5.11 18.58 0.42
CA ASN A 125 -4.82 19.51 1.51
C ASN A 125 -4.85 20.98 1.07
N ASP A 126 -4.35 21.29 -0.12
CA ASP A 126 -4.36 22.66 -0.63
C ASP A 126 -5.76 23.08 -1.13
N LEU A 127 -6.48 22.18 -1.78
CA LEU A 127 -7.86 22.43 -2.25
C LEU A 127 -8.87 22.51 -1.11
N SER A 128 -8.71 21.73 -0.04
CA SER A 128 -9.58 21.78 1.14
C SER A 128 -9.41 23.09 1.92
N LYS A 129 -8.18 23.63 1.98
CA LYS A 129 -7.92 24.96 2.55
C LYS A 129 -8.54 26.09 1.70
N SER A 130 -8.60 25.92 0.39
CA SER A 130 -9.06 26.95 -0.55
C SER A 130 -10.58 26.94 -0.79
N SER A 131 -11.26 25.78 -0.69
CA SER A 131 -12.66 25.65 -1.12
C SER A 131 -13.62 25.10 -0.05
N LYS A 132 -14.55 25.95 0.40
CA LYS A 132 -15.69 25.56 1.27
C LYS A 132 -16.61 24.51 0.62
N TYR A 133 -16.67 24.46 -0.71
CA TYR A 133 -17.51 23.52 -1.45
C TYR A 133 -17.02 22.07 -1.37
N MET A 134 -15.70 21.82 -1.34
CA MET A 134 -15.14 20.47 -1.20
C MET A 134 -15.39 19.89 0.20
N LEU A 135 -15.25 20.71 1.26
CA LEU A 135 -15.59 20.30 2.62
C LEU A 135 -17.06 19.84 2.73
N LYS A 136 -17.96 20.51 2.00
CA LYS A 136 -19.37 20.13 1.94
C LYS A 136 -19.58 18.79 1.21
N ILE A 137 -18.91 18.56 0.08
CA ILE A 137 -18.98 17.28 -0.66
C ILE A 137 -18.45 16.13 0.19
N VAL A 138 -17.33 16.32 0.89
CA VAL A 138 -16.74 15.31 1.78
C VAL A 138 -17.64 15.05 2.98
N ALA A 139 -18.21 16.10 3.59
CA ALA A 139 -19.13 15.95 4.72
C ALA A 139 -20.47 15.28 4.34
N GLU A 140 -20.96 15.53 3.12
CA GLU A 140 -22.19 14.90 2.60
C GLU A 140 -21.95 13.46 2.12
N SER A 141 -20.73 13.15 1.69
CA SER A 141 -20.34 11.77 1.38
C SER A 141 -20.06 11.03 2.69
N ARG A 142 -20.84 10.01 3.04
CA ARG A 142 -20.52 9.07 4.15
C ARG A 142 -19.28 8.20 3.88
N ILE A 143 -18.35 8.70 3.08
CA ILE A 143 -17.09 8.06 2.74
C ILE A 143 -16.16 8.33 3.92
N ILE A 144 -15.47 7.29 4.38
CA ILE A 144 -14.45 7.37 5.43
C ILE A 144 -13.52 8.55 5.09
N ASN A 145 -13.29 9.44 6.07
CA ASN A 145 -12.46 10.63 5.85
C ASN A 145 -11.13 10.21 5.19
N PRO A 146 -10.80 10.75 4.00
CA PRO A 146 -9.64 10.31 3.21
C PRO A 146 -8.33 10.32 4.00
N ASP A 147 -8.20 11.21 4.97
CA ASP A 147 -7.04 11.30 5.85
C ASP A 147 -6.79 10.00 6.64
N TYR A 148 -7.85 9.33 7.13
CA TYR A 148 -7.71 8.06 7.86
C TYR A 148 -7.30 6.91 6.94
N ILE A 149 -7.80 6.90 5.70
CA ILE A 149 -7.41 5.90 4.70
C ILE A 149 -5.93 6.07 4.38
N ILE A 150 -5.51 7.30 4.11
CA ILE A 150 -4.12 7.67 3.81
C ILE A 150 -3.20 7.32 4.98
N MET A 151 -3.62 7.60 6.21
CA MET A 151 -2.84 7.32 7.43
C MET A 151 -2.50 5.83 7.61
N ALA A 152 -3.37 4.92 7.18
CA ALA A 152 -3.11 3.48 7.23
C ALA A 152 -2.47 2.94 5.93
N LEU A 153 -2.84 3.50 4.78
CA LEU A 153 -2.34 3.07 3.47
C LEU A 153 -0.86 3.41 3.26
N PHE A 154 -0.42 4.60 3.67
CA PHE A 154 0.97 5.02 3.51
C PHE A 154 1.97 4.09 4.20
N PRO A 155 1.81 3.83 5.53
CA PRO A 155 2.68 2.88 6.21
C PRO A 155 2.62 1.50 5.59
N ALA A 156 1.43 1.03 5.20
CA ALA A 156 1.27 -0.29 4.59
C ALA A 156 2.03 -0.43 3.26
N LEU A 157 1.95 0.59 2.39
CA LEU A 157 2.69 0.64 1.13
C LEU A 157 4.21 0.70 1.37
N ILE A 158 4.67 1.52 2.29
CA ILE A 158 6.09 1.62 2.67
C ILE A 158 6.60 0.27 3.19
N SER A 159 5.89 -0.36 4.12
CA SER A 159 6.23 -1.67 4.65
C SER A 159 6.31 -2.74 3.56
N THR A 160 5.35 -2.72 2.61
CA THR A 160 5.33 -3.68 1.50
C THR A 160 6.53 -3.47 0.57
N TRP A 161 6.88 -2.22 0.28
CA TRP A 161 8.08 -1.91 -0.50
C TRP A 161 9.36 -2.35 0.22
N ILE A 162 9.51 -2.04 1.51
CA ILE A 162 10.64 -2.49 2.34
C ILE A 162 10.75 -4.01 2.29
N ALA A 163 9.63 -4.72 2.40
CA ALA A 163 9.61 -6.18 2.37
C ALA A 163 10.20 -6.74 1.06
N ILE A 164 9.79 -6.18 -0.07
CA ILE A 164 10.28 -6.56 -1.40
C ILE A 164 11.77 -6.25 -1.54
N VAL A 165 12.21 -5.06 -1.13
CA VAL A 165 13.63 -4.65 -1.21
C VAL A 165 14.51 -5.56 -0.37
N ILE A 166 14.15 -5.80 0.91
CA ILE A 166 14.89 -6.70 1.80
C ILE A 166 14.97 -8.09 1.18
N TYR A 167 13.86 -8.58 0.64
CA TYR A 167 13.82 -9.90 0.04
C TYR A 167 14.73 -10.01 -1.20
N LYS A 168 14.74 -9.00 -2.08
CA LYS A 168 15.66 -8.95 -3.24
C LYS A 168 17.13 -8.89 -2.81
N VAL A 169 17.44 -8.15 -1.74
CA VAL A 169 18.79 -8.11 -1.14
C VAL A 169 19.20 -9.50 -0.62
N GLN A 170 18.31 -10.19 0.10
CA GLN A 170 18.58 -11.53 0.63
C GLN A 170 18.89 -12.56 -0.46
N GLN A 171 18.27 -12.42 -1.63
CA GLN A 171 18.51 -13.27 -2.79
C GLN A 171 19.78 -12.89 -3.58
N LYS A 172 20.53 -11.85 -3.17
CA LYS A 172 21.68 -11.27 -3.90
C LYS A 172 21.32 -10.78 -5.30
N GLN A 173 20.19 -10.10 -5.44
CA GLN A 173 19.65 -9.68 -6.74
C GLN A 173 19.55 -8.16 -6.90
N ILE A 174 20.37 -7.43 -6.16
CA ILE A 174 20.63 -5.98 -6.30
C ILE A 174 22.12 -5.80 -6.56
#